data_AF-Q68FP0-F1
#
_entry.id   AF-Q68FP0-F1
#
_cell.length_a   1.000
_cell.length_b   1.000
_cell.length_c   1.000
_cell.angle_alpha   90.00
_cell.angle_beta   90.00
_cell.angle_gamma   90.00
#
_symmetry.space_group_name_H-M   'P 1'
#
loop_
_entity.id
_entity.type
_entity.pdbx_description
1 polymer ?
#
loop_
_entity_poly.entity_id
_entity_poly.type
_entity_poly.pdbx_seq_one_letter_code
_entity_poly.pdbx_strand_id
1 'polypeptide(L)'
;KIWSVLESPRGVWMQAEVSFKKPMPTKVVFMSLCKSFWDCGLVALDDITIQLGNCRSPERLPPPPGECTFDQDECAFTQEKRNRSSWHRGRGETPTSYTGPKGDHTTGVGYYMYIEASHMVYGQKAHLLSQPLRGVPGKHCLIFFYHMYGAGTGLLSVYLKREEDSKESLLWRRKGEQSISWLRALVEYSSRRQHQIIFEAIRGVSIRSDIAIDDVKFQAGPCEEMEDTSQQSSGYSEDLNEIDY
;
A
#
# COMPACT_ATOMS: atom_id res chain seq x y z
N LYS A 1 -2.63 -28.48 3.00
CA LYS A 1 -2.84 -27.01 2.95
C LYS A 1 -1.92 -26.45 1.89
N ILE A 2 -2.46 -25.88 0.80
CA ILE A 2 -1.67 -25.37 -0.34
C ILE A 2 -1.54 -23.83 -0.37
N TRP A 3 -2.43 -23.14 0.35
CA TRP A 3 -2.46 -21.68 0.50
C TRP A 3 -3.29 -21.32 1.74
N SER A 4 -3.05 -20.14 2.32
CA SER A 4 -3.93 -19.54 3.33
C SER A 4 -3.70 -18.06 3.47
N VAL A 5 -4.76 -17.35 3.84
CA VAL A 5 -4.72 -15.95 4.25
C VAL A 5 -5.16 -15.88 5.71
N LEU A 6 -4.32 -15.29 6.55
CA LEU A 6 -4.57 -15.14 7.99
C LEU A 6 -5.33 -13.84 8.29
N GLU A 7 -5.07 -12.81 7.49
CA GLU A 7 -5.74 -11.52 7.52
C GLU A 7 -5.95 -11.08 6.08
N SER A 8 -7.19 -10.76 5.72
CA SER A 8 -7.51 -10.07 4.48
C SER A 8 -8.05 -8.70 4.83
N PRO A 9 -7.74 -7.65 4.05
CA PRO A 9 -8.47 -6.42 4.16
C PRO A 9 -9.97 -6.69 4.01
N ARG A 10 -10.73 -6.15 4.96
CA ARG A 10 -12.17 -6.36 5.01
C ARG A 10 -12.81 -5.67 3.82
N GLY A 11 -13.75 -6.35 3.18
CA GLY A 11 -14.69 -5.78 2.20
C GLY A 11 -14.11 -5.39 0.83
N VAL A 12 -12.90 -5.83 0.47
CA VAL A 12 -12.33 -5.67 -0.87
C VAL A 12 -12.24 -7.04 -1.55
N TRP A 13 -12.74 -7.15 -2.79
CA TRP A 13 -12.57 -8.36 -3.59
C TRP A 13 -11.18 -8.39 -4.19
N MET A 14 -10.53 -9.55 -4.06
CA MET A 14 -9.12 -9.72 -4.39
C MET A 14 -8.92 -11.01 -5.17
N GLN A 15 -8.12 -10.96 -6.23
CA GLN A 15 -7.72 -12.13 -6.99
C GLN A 15 -6.57 -12.85 -6.28
N ALA A 16 -6.66 -14.18 -6.20
CA ALA A 16 -5.60 -15.04 -5.67
C ALA A 16 -5.31 -16.18 -6.65
N GLU A 17 -4.04 -16.49 -6.85
CA GLU A 17 -3.58 -17.57 -7.74
C GLU A 17 -2.70 -18.57 -6.97
N VAL A 18 -2.97 -19.87 -7.15
CA VAL A 18 -2.27 -20.93 -6.42
C VAL A 18 -1.91 -22.07 -7.36
N SER A 19 -0.61 -22.31 -7.54
CA SER A 19 -0.11 -23.49 -8.25
C SER A 19 0.07 -24.66 -7.28
N PHE A 20 -0.43 -25.85 -7.64
CA PHE A 20 -0.20 -27.07 -6.87
C PHE A 20 -0.03 -28.29 -7.79
N LYS A 21 0.82 -29.23 -7.38
CA LYS A 21 1.06 -30.48 -8.11
C LYS A 21 0.57 -31.67 -7.29
N LYS A 22 -0.27 -32.52 -7.90
CA LYS A 22 -0.74 -33.77 -7.29
C LYS A 22 -0.65 -34.92 -8.28
N PRO A 23 -0.05 -36.07 -7.92
CA PRO A 23 0.12 -37.20 -8.82
C PRO A 23 -1.15 -38.05 -8.98
N MET A 24 -2.24 -37.69 -8.30
CA MET A 24 -3.49 -38.45 -8.26
C MET A 24 -4.69 -37.49 -8.40
N PRO A 25 -5.85 -37.98 -8.87
CA PRO A 25 -7.09 -37.21 -8.86
C PRO A 25 -7.35 -36.62 -7.47
N THR A 26 -7.52 -35.30 -7.41
CA THR A 26 -7.61 -34.56 -6.14
C THR A 26 -8.77 -33.57 -6.21
N LYS A 27 -9.42 -33.32 -5.06
CA LYS A 27 -10.40 -32.24 -4.90
C LYS A 27 -9.74 -31.03 -4.24
N VAL A 28 -10.06 -29.83 -4.73
CA VAL A 28 -9.70 -28.58 -4.07
C VAL A 28 -10.82 -28.24 -3.08
N VAL A 29 -10.46 -27.96 -1.83
CA VAL A 29 -11.40 -27.62 -0.77
C VAL A 29 -11.00 -26.26 -0.21
N PHE A 30 -11.96 -25.34 -0.18
CA PHE A 30 -11.81 -24.05 0.47
C PHE A 30 -12.35 -24.14 1.89
N MET A 31 -11.58 -23.65 2.85
CA MET A 31 -11.92 -23.74 4.27
C MET A 31 -11.62 -22.40 4.93
N SER A 32 -12.62 -21.81 5.58
CA SER A 32 -12.44 -20.70 6.51
C SER A 32 -12.28 -21.26 7.92
N LEU A 33 -11.37 -20.68 8.70
CA LEU A 33 -11.15 -21.02 10.10
C LEU A 33 -11.38 -19.76 10.94
N CYS A 34 -12.24 -19.86 11.94
CA CYS A 34 -12.39 -18.78 12.92
C CYS A 34 -11.30 -18.89 13.99
N LYS A 35 -10.68 -17.75 14.34
CA LYS A 35 -9.72 -17.68 15.46
C LYS A 35 -10.43 -17.82 16.81
N SER A 36 -11.66 -17.32 16.94
CA SER A 36 -12.52 -17.49 18.11
C SER A 36 -14.00 -17.39 17.72
N PHE A 37 -14.91 -17.73 18.64
CA PHE A 37 -16.36 -17.58 18.43
C PHE A 37 -16.78 -16.14 18.10
N TRP A 38 -16.03 -15.15 18.60
CA TRP A 38 -16.29 -13.73 18.39
C TRP A 38 -15.53 -13.11 17.21
N ASP A 39 -14.55 -13.85 16.66
CA ASP A 39 -13.68 -13.41 15.57
C ASP A 39 -13.85 -14.32 14.34
N CYS A 40 -15.12 -14.54 13.98
CA CYS A 40 -15.55 -15.20 12.75
C CYS A 40 -15.96 -14.13 11.74
N GLY A 41 -15.05 -13.79 10.81
CA GLY A 41 -15.40 -12.94 9.66
C GLY A 41 -16.22 -13.68 8.61
N LEU A 42 -16.94 -12.94 7.76
CA LEU A 42 -17.55 -13.48 6.54
C LEU A 42 -16.48 -13.63 5.47
N VAL A 43 -16.42 -14.81 4.84
CA VAL A 43 -15.52 -15.09 3.71
C VAL A 43 -16.38 -15.40 2.49
N ALA A 44 -16.11 -14.70 1.39
CA ALA A 44 -16.75 -14.94 0.11
C ALA A 44 -15.68 -15.32 -0.93
N LEU A 45 -16.04 -16.24 -1.82
CA LEU A 45 -15.24 -16.68 -2.95
C LEU A 45 -16.07 -16.49 -4.21
N ASP A 46 -15.45 -16.02 -5.27
CA ASP A 46 -16.09 -15.79 -6.57
C ASP A 46 -15.07 -16.09 -7.68
N ASP A 47 -15.54 -16.28 -8.91
CA ASP A 47 -14.73 -16.40 -10.14
C ASP A 47 -13.58 -17.44 -10.09
N ILE A 48 -13.88 -18.66 -9.61
CA ILE A 48 -12.89 -19.73 -9.47
C ILE A 48 -12.56 -20.37 -10.84
N THR A 49 -11.30 -20.27 -11.25
CA THR A 49 -10.78 -20.93 -12.47
C THR A 49 -9.68 -21.93 -12.14
N ILE A 50 -9.73 -23.12 -12.76
CA ILE A 50 -8.68 -24.14 -12.64
C ILE A 50 -8.11 -24.39 -14.04
N GLN A 51 -6.80 -24.18 -14.19
CA GLN A 51 -6.08 -24.40 -15.44
C GLN A 51 -4.88 -25.32 -15.26
N LEU A 52 -4.55 -26.07 -16.32
CA LEU A 52 -3.36 -26.92 -16.35
C LEU A 52 -2.12 -26.07 -16.65
N GLY A 53 -1.15 -26.06 -15.74
CA GLY A 53 0.07 -25.28 -15.84
C GLY A 53 0.44 -24.62 -14.51
N ASN A 54 1.49 -23.80 -14.51
CA ASN A 54 1.81 -22.94 -13.38
C ASN A 54 1.02 -21.62 -13.52
N CYS A 55 0.32 -21.20 -12.47
CA CYS A 55 0.02 -19.78 -12.27
C CYS A 55 1.35 -19.01 -12.22
N ARG A 56 1.40 -17.78 -12.72
CA ARG A 56 2.66 -17.03 -12.80
C ARG A 56 3.22 -16.80 -11.39
N SER A 57 4.43 -17.32 -11.16
CA SER A 57 5.29 -17.23 -9.97
C SER A 57 5.02 -18.22 -8.81
N PRO A 58 6.03 -19.00 -8.37
CA PRO A 58 5.91 -20.02 -7.33
C PRO A 58 6.43 -19.57 -5.94
N GLU A 59 5.96 -20.29 -4.92
CA GLU A 59 6.65 -20.71 -3.69
C GLU A 59 6.42 -20.05 -2.32
N ARG A 60 5.82 -18.87 -2.14
CA ARG A 60 5.63 -18.32 -0.78
C ARG A 60 4.26 -17.66 -0.61
N LEU A 61 3.73 -17.73 0.62
CA LEU A 61 2.41 -17.21 0.98
C LEU A 61 2.27 -15.78 0.41
N PRO A 62 1.28 -15.52 -0.46
CA PRO A 62 1.04 -14.16 -0.93
C PRO A 62 0.86 -13.25 0.28
N PRO A 63 1.35 -11.99 0.24
CA PRO A 63 0.97 -11.01 1.23
C PRO A 63 -0.57 -10.94 1.37
N PRO A 64 -1.10 -10.52 2.53
CA PRO A 64 -2.53 -10.30 2.74
C PRO A 64 -3.18 -9.68 1.49
N PRO A 65 -4.25 -10.25 0.92
CA PRO A 65 -4.74 -9.83 -0.39
C PRO A 65 -5.17 -8.37 -0.36
N GLY A 66 -4.42 -7.44 -0.94
CA GLY A 66 -4.74 -6.00 -0.90
C GLY A 66 -3.83 -5.21 0.05
N GLU A 67 -2.81 -5.87 0.59
CA GLU A 67 -1.65 -5.26 1.22
C GLU A 67 -0.40 -5.55 0.39
N CYS A 68 0.53 -4.60 0.35
CA CYS A 68 1.80 -4.74 -0.34
C CYS A 68 2.90 -3.98 0.41
N THR A 69 3.78 -4.73 1.07
CA THR A 69 4.99 -4.22 1.74
C THR A 69 6.20 -4.19 0.81
N PHE A 70 6.02 -4.61 -0.46
CA PHE A 70 7.08 -4.78 -1.45
C PHE A 70 8.25 -5.71 -1.07
N ASP A 71 8.27 -6.38 0.09
CA ASP A 71 9.38 -7.22 0.55
C ASP A 71 9.70 -8.44 -0.31
N GLN A 72 8.67 -9.01 -0.94
CA GLN A 72 8.82 -10.19 -1.79
C GLN A 72 8.96 -9.82 -3.26
N ASP A 73 8.07 -8.95 -3.75
CA ASP A 73 7.98 -8.52 -5.14
C ASP A 73 7.24 -7.15 -5.22
N GLU A 74 6.82 -6.74 -6.43
CA GLU A 74 5.99 -5.54 -6.64
C GLU A 74 4.48 -5.83 -6.41
N CYS A 75 4.15 -6.98 -5.82
CA CYS A 75 2.81 -7.53 -5.71
C CYS A 75 2.12 -7.54 -7.09
N ALA A 76 0.90 -6.98 -7.17
CA ALA A 76 0.16 -6.82 -8.41
C ALA A 76 0.26 -5.40 -9.00
N PHE A 77 1.24 -4.60 -8.56
CA PHE A 77 1.48 -3.28 -9.14
C PHE A 77 2.18 -3.40 -10.49
N THR A 78 1.83 -2.50 -11.40
CA THR A 78 2.35 -2.46 -12.77
C THR A 78 2.78 -1.04 -13.14
N GLN A 79 3.62 -0.94 -14.16
CA GLN A 79 4.16 0.33 -14.68
C GLN A 79 4.17 0.26 -16.20
N GLU A 80 3.78 1.33 -16.90
CA GLU A 80 3.66 1.32 -18.36
C GLU A 80 5.01 1.05 -19.07
N LYS A 81 6.08 1.66 -18.56
CA LYS A 81 7.44 1.50 -19.09
C LYS A 81 8.40 1.41 -17.92
N ARG A 82 9.28 0.40 -17.94
CA ARG A 82 10.43 0.29 -17.04
C ARG A 82 11.66 0.91 -17.69
N ASN A 83 11.98 2.13 -17.29
CA ASN A 83 13.14 2.88 -17.73
C ASN A 83 13.76 3.62 -16.52
N ARG A 84 14.64 4.58 -16.80
CA ARG A 84 15.29 5.41 -15.77
C ARG A 84 14.33 6.35 -15.02
N SER A 85 13.11 6.52 -15.53
CA SER A 85 12.08 7.40 -14.99
C SER A 85 10.86 6.64 -14.48
N SER A 86 11.12 5.47 -13.90
CA SER A 86 10.12 4.57 -13.36
C SER A 86 10.27 4.45 -11.86
N TRP A 87 9.28 3.84 -11.21
CA TRP A 87 9.44 3.38 -9.84
C TRP A 87 10.40 2.18 -9.81
N HIS A 88 11.33 2.22 -8.87
CA HIS A 88 12.32 1.21 -8.60
C HIS A 88 12.01 0.55 -7.27
N ARG A 89 12.16 -0.77 -7.21
CA ARG A 89 12.10 -1.54 -5.97
C ARG A 89 13.52 -1.64 -5.41
N GLY A 90 13.74 -1.13 -4.20
CA GLY A 90 15.06 -1.11 -3.57
C GLY A 90 14.99 -1.36 -2.07
N ARG A 91 16.17 -1.47 -1.45
CA ARG A 91 16.35 -1.64 -0.01
C ARG A 91 17.49 -0.75 0.47
N GLY A 92 17.45 -0.34 1.74
CA GLY A 92 18.43 0.58 2.31
C GLY A 92 18.29 2.01 1.77
N GLU A 93 19.37 2.77 1.81
CA GLU A 93 19.41 4.17 1.32
C GLU A 93 19.32 4.27 -0.21
N THR A 94 18.68 5.33 -0.71
CA THR A 94 18.68 5.63 -2.14
C THR A 94 20.07 6.14 -2.58
N PRO A 95 20.44 5.96 -3.86
CA PRO A 95 21.73 6.40 -4.40
C PRO A 95 22.10 7.87 -4.14
N THR A 96 21.12 8.78 -4.17
CA THR A 96 21.38 10.21 -3.97
C THR A 96 21.41 10.55 -2.48
N SER A 97 22.52 11.13 -1.99
CA SER A 97 22.65 11.54 -0.59
C SER A 97 21.70 12.68 -0.21
N TYR A 98 21.29 12.71 1.06
CA TYR A 98 20.38 13.71 1.64
C TYR A 98 18.98 13.74 0.99
N THR A 99 18.52 12.58 0.55
CA THR A 99 17.15 12.32 0.08
C THR A 99 16.86 10.84 0.30
N GLY A 100 15.62 10.42 0.05
CA GLY A 100 15.18 9.04 0.25
C GLY A 100 15.20 8.57 1.71
N PRO A 101 14.57 7.41 1.99
CA PRO A 101 14.58 6.81 3.31
C PRO A 101 15.89 6.03 3.58
N LYS A 102 16.18 5.74 4.85
CA LYS A 102 17.30 4.87 5.24
C LYS A 102 17.03 3.37 5.05
N GLY A 103 15.76 3.01 4.90
CA GLY A 103 15.26 1.65 4.78
C GLY A 103 13.74 1.68 4.57
N ASP A 104 13.15 0.52 4.32
CA ASP A 104 11.69 0.33 4.25
C ASP A 104 11.00 0.76 5.56
N HIS A 105 9.70 0.99 5.49
CA HIS A 105 8.88 1.32 6.63
C HIS A 105 8.61 0.09 7.51
N THR A 106 8.40 -1.08 6.91
CA THR A 106 7.94 -2.29 7.61
C THR A 106 8.94 -2.78 8.67
N THR A 107 10.22 -2.88 8.30
CA THR A 107 11.28 -3.49 9.13
C THR A 107 12.55 -2.65 9.23
N GLY A 108 12.75 -1.70 8.33
CA GLY A 108 13.99 -0.93 8.17
C GLY A 108 15.09 -1.61 7.34
N VAL A 109 14.94 -2.90 6.98
CA VAL A 109 15.89 -3.67 6.16
C VAL A 109 15.25 -4.40 4.96
N GLY A 110 13.94 -4.30 4.82
CA GLY A 110 13.11 -4.81 3.74
C GLY A 110 13.17 -3.97 2.47
N TYR A 111 12.15 -4.10 1.62
CA TYR A 111 12.07 -3.44 0.33
C TYR A 111 10.93 -2.42 0.27
N TYR A 112 11.12 -1.39 -0.53
CA TYR A 112 10.11 -0.36 -0.79
C TYR A 112 10.18 0.10 -2.26
N MET A 113 9.20 0.88 -2.70
CA MET A 113 9.19 1.48 -4.04
C MET A 113 9.63 2.94 -3.97
N TYR A 114 10.49 3.39 -4.89
CA TYR A 114 10.93 4.78 -4.96
C TYR A 114 11.22 5.24 -6.37
N ILE A 115 11.20 6.55 -6.60
CA ILE A 115 11.83 7.15 -7.79
C ILE A 115 13.22 7.66 -7.43
N GLU A 116 14.17 7.42 -8.32
CA GLU A 116 15.52 7.99 -8.22
C GLU A 116 15.56 9.28 -9.03
N ALA A 117 15.54 10.42 -8.35
CA ALA A 117 15.45 11.71 -9.01
C ALA A 117 16.67 12.01 -9.86
N SER A 118 17.88 11.54 -9.50
CA SER A 118 19.07 11.74 -10.32
C SER A 118 18.98 11.10 -11.71
N HIS A 119 18.11 10.09 -11.89
CA HIS A 119 17.86 9.41 -13.16
C HIS A 119 16.80 10.10 -14.05
N MET A 120 15.99 10.98 -13.48
CA MET A 120 14.87 11.67 -14.15
C MET A 120 15.28 13.04 -14.68
N VAL A 121 14.39 13.76 -15.36
CA VAL A 121 14.52 15.21 -15.62
C VAL A 121 13.46 16.01 -14.88
N TYR A 122 13.66 17.31 -14.67
CA TYR A 122 12.69 18.16 -13.99
C TYR A 122 11.29 18.04 -14.63
N GLY A 123 10.26 17.84 -13.80
CA GLY A 123 8.87 17.70 -14.24
C GLY A 123 8.53 16.35 -14.88
N GLN A 124 9.50 15.44 -15.02
CA GLN A 124 9.22 14.08 -15.50
C GLN A 124 8.44 13.29 -14.46
N LYS A 125 7.56 12.41 -14.95
CA LYS A 125 6.61 11.65 -14.15
C LYS A 125 6.89 10.17 -14.19
N ALA A 126 6.60 9.48 -13.09
CA ALA A 126 6.57 8.03 -12.98
C ALA A 126 5.22 7.59 -12.42
N HIS A 127 4.63 6.55 -13.02
CA HIS A 127 3.35 5.98 -12.61
C HIS A 127 3.51 4.56 -12.11
N LEU A 128 2.94 4.27 -10.95
CA LEU A 128 2.77 2.93 -10.41
C LEU A 128 1.27 2.66 -10.26
N LEU A 129 0.77 1.68 -11.00
CA LEU A 129 -0.65 1.37 -11.10
C LEU A 129 -0.95 0.12 -10.28
N SER A 130 -1.98 0.17 -9.44
CA SER A 130 -2.52 -1.04 -8.81
C SER A 130 -3.08 -2.00 -9.85
N GLN A 131 -3.29 -3.26 -9.47
CA GLN A 131 -4.20 -4.12 -10.22
C GLN A 131 -5.60 -3.51 -10.32
N PRO A 132 -6.41 -3.91 -11.32
CA PRO A 132 -7.82 -3.55 -11.38
C PRO A 132 -8.56 -3.99 -10.11
N LEU A 133 -9.12 -3.02 -9.39
CA LEU A 133 -9.93 -3.23 -8.19
C LEU A 133 -11.40 -3.29 -8.57
N ARG A 134 -12.13 -4.29 -8.07
CA ARG A 134 -13.57 -4.44 -8.33
C ARG A 134 -14.33 -3.24 -7.76
N GLY A 135 -15.36 -2.80 -8.49
CA GLY A 135 -16.26 -1.76 -8.02
C GLY A 135 -17.13 -2.28 -6.88
N VAL A 136 -16.98 -1.72 -5.68
CA VAL A 136 -17.77 -2.09 -4.50
C VAL A 136 -18.45 -0.82 -3.96
N PRO A 137 -19.79 -0.81 -3.78
CA PRO A 137 -20.48 0.32 -3.18
C PRO A 137 -19.98 0.62 -1.77
N GLY A 138 -19.89 1.90 -1.42
CA GLY A 138 -19.41 2.36 -0.11
C GLY A 138 -18.13 3.17 -0.21
N LYS A 139 -17.64 3.57 0.97
CA LYS A 139 -16.34 4.20 1.14
C LYS A 139 -15.27 3.12 1.26
N HIS A 140 -14.08 3.46 0.79
CA HIS A 140 -12.87 2.67 0.90
C HIS A 140 -11.77 3.59 1.42
N CYS A 141 -10.84 3.01 2.18
CA CYS A 141 -9.67 3.68 2.67
C CYS A 141 -8.42 3.04 2.04
N LEU A 142 -7.68 3.86 1.29
CA LEU A 142 -6.31 3.55 0.90
C LEU A 142 -5.36 4.07 1.97
N ILE A 143 -4.56 3.17 2.51
CA ILE A 143 -3.55 3.43 3.52
C ILE A 143 -2.20 3.14 2.89
N PHE A 144 -1.22 4.02 3.05
CA PHE A 144 0.16 3.74 2.63
C PHE A 144 1.13 4.62 3.40
N PHE A 145 2.39 4.25 3.41
CA PHE A 145 3.46 5.08 3.94
C PHE A 145 4.22 5.73 2.79
N TYR A 146 4.63 6.97 2.98
CA TYR A 146 5.40 7.72 1.99
C TYR A 146 6.57 8.45 2.64
N HIS A 147 7.61 8.66 1.85
CA HIS A 147 8.81 9.40 2.24
C HIS A 147 9.13 10.44 1.17
N MET A 148 9.31 11.67 1.61
CA MET A 148 9.58 12.83 0.74
C MET A 148 10.54 13.76 1.50
N TYR A 149 11.84 13.56 1.31
CA TYR A 149 12.90 14.33 1.96
C TYR A 149 13.90 14.86 0.92
N GLY A 150 14.31 16.11 1.06
CA GLY A 150 15.34 16.72 0.23
C GLY A 150 14.93 18.08 -0.36
N ALA A 151 15.91 18.98 -0.44
CA ALA A 151 15.67 20.31 -0.97
C ALA A 151 15.19 20.22 -2.43
N GLY A 152 14.00 20.77 -2.71
CA GLY A 152 13.41 20.73 -4.05
C GLY A 152 12.73 19.40 -4.39
N THR A 153 12.27 18.62 -3.39
CA THR A 153 11.38 17.47 -3.62
C THR A 153 10.17 17.88 -4.45
N GLY A 154 9.78 17.00 -5.38
CA GLY A 154 8.71 17.25 -6.33
C GLY A 154 7.31 17.02 -5.76
N LEU A 155 6.55 16.18 -6.44
CA LEU A 155 5.14 15.95 -6.17
C LEU A 155 4.85 14.46 -6.06
N LEU A 156 4.05 14.06 -5.08
CA LEU A 156 3.42 12.75 -5.03
C LEU A 156 1.91 12.94 -5.08
N SER A 157 1.25 12.29 -6.03
CA SER A 157 -0.20 12.32 -6.20
C SER A 157 -0.76 10.90 -6.25
N VAL A 158 -1.97 10.74 -5.73
CA VAL A 158 -2.76 9.52 -5.87
C VAL A 158 -3.98 9.83 -6.71
N TYR A 159 -4.17 9.06 -7.78
CA TYR A 159 -5.29 9.17 -8.69
C TYR A 159 -6.13 7.90 -8.69
N LEU A 160 -7.42 8.08 -8.99
CA LEU A 160 -8.35 7.00 -9.30
C LEU A 160 -8.70 7.05 -10.78
N LYS A 161 -8.49 5.94 -11.48
CA LYS A 161 -8.83 5.77 -12.90
C LYS A 161 -9.88 4.68 -13.05
N ARG A 162 -11.05 5.01 -13.57
CA ARG A 162 -12.08 4.01 -13.92
C ARG A 162 -11.86 3.56 -15.35
N GLU A 163 -12.17 2.31 -15.67
CA GLU A 163 -11.87 1.69 -16.96
C GLU A 163 -12.48 2.46 -18.16
N GLU A 164 -13.67 3.01 -18.00
CA GLU A 164 -14.39 3.77 -19.04
C GLU A 164 -14.10 5.27 -19.04
N ASP A 165 -13.45 5.79 -17.99
CA ASP A 165 -13.25 7.22 -17.83
C ASP A 165 -11.99 7.65 -18.61
N SER A 166 -12.14 8.65 -19.48
CA SER A 166 -11.00 9.26 -20.18
C SER A 166 -10.10 10.10 -19.28
N LYS A 167 -10.55 10.42 -18.06
CA LYS A 167 -9.85 11.28 -17.11
C LYS A 167 -9.71 10.61 -15.75
N GLU A 168 -8.54 10.82 -15.15
CA GLU A 168 -8.20 10.40 -13.81
C GLU A 168 -8.75 11.40 -12.77
N SER A 169 -9.23 10.89 -11.64
CA SER A 169 -9.71 11.70 -10.52
C SER A 169 -8.61 11.82 -9.46
N LEU A 170 -8.20 13.04 -9.12
CA LEU A 170 -7.21 13.27 -8.05
C LEU A 170 -7.83 12.96 -6.68
N LEU A 171 -7.21 12.06 -5.92
CA LEU A 171 -7.65 11.72 -4.56
C LEU A 171 -6.81 12.40 -3.48
N TRP A 172 -5.48 12.43 -3.67
CA TRP A 172 -4.55 12.94 -2.66
C TRP A 172 -3.29 13.50 -3.31
N ARG A 173 -2.65 14.48 -2.66
CA ARG A 173 -1.42 15.11 -3.16
C ARG A 173 -0.56 15.69 -2.04
N ARG A 174 0.77 15.56 -2.16
CA ARG A 174 1.79 16.29 -1.40
C ARG A 174 2.86 16.86 -2.33
N LYS A 175 3.44 17.99 -1.92
CA LYS A 175 4.42 18.74 -2.70
C LYS A 175 5.56 19.21 -1.81
N GLY A 176 6.79 19.10 -2.29
CA GLY A 176 7.96 19.57 -1.55
C GLY A 176 8.40 18.59 -0.48
N GLU A 177 9.43 18.99 0.27
CA GLU A 177 9.93 18.23 1.41
C GLU A 177 8.82 18.11 2.47
N GLN A 178 8.66 16.91 3.03
CA GLN A 178 7.63 16.60 4.02
C GLN A 178 8.25 16.21 5.36
N SER A 179 9.11 15.18 5.38
CA SER A 179 9.77 14.68 6.59
C SER A 179 10.93 13.77 6.22
N ILE A 180 11.92 13.66 7.12
CA ILE A 180 12.98 12.66 7.07
C ILE A 180 12.49 11.27 7.50
N SER A 181 11.34 11.19 8.17
CA SER A 181 10.70 9.93 8.57
C SER A 181 9.60 9.55 7.60
N TRP A 182 9.28 8.26 7.55
CA TRP A 182 8.07 7.77 6.87
C TRP A 182 6.82 8.41 7.46
N LEU A 183 5.91 8.85 6.60
CA LEU A 183 4.63 9.44 6.96
C LEU A 183 3.49 8.56 6.47
N ARG A 184 2.46 8.41 7.30
CA ARG A 184 1.26 7.64 6.95
C ARG A 184 0.27 8.52 6.17
N ALA A 185 -0.27 8.00 5.08
CA ALA A 185 -1.36 8.60 4.33
C ALA A 185 -2.63 7.76 4.49
N LEU A 186 -3.75 8.46 4.70
CA LEU A 186 -5.12 7.94 4.68
C LEU A 186 -5.86 8.64 3.54
N VAL A 187 -6.33 7.87 2.56
CA VAL A 187 -6.99 8.39 1.37
C VAL A 187 -8.35 7.72 1.23
N GLU A 188 -9.39 8.43 1.61
CA GLU A 188 -10.75 7.97 1.42
C GLU A 188 -11.18 8.13 -0.05
N TYR A 189 -11.77 7.08 -0.62
CA TYR A 189 -12.33 7.12 -1.96
C TYR A 189 -13.56 6.21 -2.09
N SER A 190 -14.27 6.32 -3.21
CA SER A 190 -15.41 5.45 -3.51
C SER A 190 -15.50 5.18 -5.00
N SER A 191 -15.73 3.92 -5.38
CA SER A 191 -15.97 3.56 -6.77
C SER A 191 -16.90 2.35 -6.87
N ARG A 192 -18.01 2.54 -7.59
CA ARG A 192 -18.97 1.47 -7.92
C ARG A 192 -18.56 0.68 -9.17
N ARG A 193 -17.55 1.16 -9.90
CA ARG A 193 -17.03 0.56 -11.15
C ARG A 193 -15.63 0.01 -10.91
N GLN A 194 -15.21 -0.92 -11.77
CA GLN A 194 -13.81 -1.35 -11.78
C GLN A 194 -12.90 -0.14 -12.00
N HIS A 195 -11.82 -0.07 -11.23
CA HIS A 195 -10.93 1.07 -11.20
C HIS A 195 -9.52 0.67 -10.79
N GLN A 196 -8.54 1.51 -11.07
CA GLN A 196 -7.17 1.40 -10.60
C GLN A 196 -6.80 2.62 -9.76
N ILE A 197 -5.93 2.42 -8.79
CA ILE A 197 -5.24 3.50 -8.09
C ILE A 197 -3.86 3.69 -8.72
N ILE A 198 -3.52 4.95 -8.98
CA ILE A 198 -2.26 5.34 -9.62
C ILE A 198 -1.48 6.23 -8.67
N PHE A 199 -0.28 5.81 -8.30
CA PHE A 199 0.70 6.64 -7.64
C PHE A 199 1.55 7.35 -8.69
N GLU A 200 1.39 8.66 -8.80
CA GLU A 200 2.18 9.52 -9.68
C GLU A 200 3.21 10.28 -8.85
N ALA A 201 4.49 10.02 -9.13
CA ALA A 201 5.60 10.83 -8.63
C ALA A 201 6.14 11.72 -9.75
N ILE A 202 6.35 13.00 -9.45
CA ILE A 202 6.96 13.97 -10.38
C ILE A 202 8.27 14.44 -9.77
N ARG A 203 9.36 14.35 -10.53
CA ARG A 203 10.66 14.90 -10.12
C ARG A 203 10.57 16.42 -9.95
N GLY A 204 11.03 16.91 -8.80
CA GLY A 204 11.17 18.33 -8.51
C GLY A 204 12.43 18.96 -9.11
N VAL A 205 12.70 20.21 -8.72
CA VAL A 205 13.78 21.03 -9.32
C VAL A 205 15.20 20.51 -9.01
N SER A 206 15.33 19.70 -7.97
CA SER A 206 16.61 19.17 -7.49
C SER A 206 16.78 17.70 -7.83
N ILE A 207 18.01 17.19 -7.77
CA ILE A 207 18.30 15.75 -7.77
C ILE A 207 18.04 15.10 -6.41
N ARG A 208 17.92 15.90 -5.33
CA ARG A 208 17.55 15.43 -3.98
C ARG A 208 16.03 15.35 -3.85
N SER A 209 15.39 14.70 -4.81
CA SER A 209 13.94 14.75 -5.02
C SER A 209 13.34 13.34 -5.05
N ASP A 210 14.00 12.40 -4.36
CA ASP A 210 13.51 11.04 -4.27
C ASP A 210 12.20 11.02 -3.51
N ILE A 211 11.30 10.16 -3.98
CA ILE A 211 9.99 9.95 -3.38
C ILE A 211 9.84 8.45 -3.25
N ALA A 212 9.52 7.98 -2.05
CA ALA A 212 9.31 6.57 -1.78
C ALA A 212 7.90 6.32 -1.22
N ILE A 213 7.40 5.11 -1.45
CA ILE A 213 6.17 4.58 -0.87
C ILE A 213 6.41 3.16 -0.37
N ASP A 214 5.65 2.79 0.65
CA ASP A 214 5.69 1.47 1.25
C ASP A 214 4.35 1.11 1.93
N ASP A 215 4.17 -0.16 2.30
CA ASP A 215 3.04 -0.66 3.10
C ASP A 215 1.66 -0.21 2.57
N VAL A 216 1.43 -0.43 1.27
CA VAL A 216 0.18 -0.04 0.61
C VAL A 216 -0.93 -1.02 0.99
N LYS A 217 -2.05 -0.53 1.52
CA LYS A 217 -3.20 -1.30 1.99
C LYS A 217 -4.52 -0.69 1.52
N PHE A 218 -5.39 -1.53 0.96
CA PHE A 218 -6.77 -1.17 0.63
C PHE A 218 -7.71 -1.73 1.68
N GLN A 219 -8.60 -0.93 2.24
CA GLN A 219 -9.57 -1.36 3.26
C GLN A 219 -10.97 -0.85 2.90
N ALA A 220 -12.01 -1.66 3.09
CA ALA A 220 -13.37 -1.16 2.99
C ALA A 220 -13.78 -0.36 4.23
N GLY A 221 -14.65 0.63 4.01
CA GLY A 221 -15.07 1.58 5.03
C GLY A 221 -14.40 2.95 4.87
N PRO A 222 -14.84 3.94 5.66
CA PRO A 222 -14.17 5.24 5.73
C PRO A 222 -12.76 5.09 6.30
N CYS A 223 -11.90 6.09 6.06
CA CYS A 223 -10.63 6.16 6.77
C CYS A 223 -10.87 6.61 8.20
N GLU A 224 -10.70 5.71 9.16
CA GLU A 224 -10.71 6.06 10.58
C GLU A 224 -9.32 6.59 10.98
N GLU A 225 -9.28 7.83 11.47
CA GLU A 225 -8.15 8.29 12.25
C GLU A 225 -8.22 7.53 13.59
N MET A 226 -7.14 6.84 13.98
CA MET A 226 -7.09 6.31 15.34
C MET A 226 -7.09 7.52 16.27
N GLU A 227 -8.21 7.78 16.95
CA GLU A 227 -8.24 8.69 18.07
C GLU A 227 -7.24 8.16 19.11
N ASP A 228 -6.16 8.91 19.31
CA ASP A 228 -5.16 8.64 20.32
C ASP A 228 -5.84 8.76 21.69
N THR A 229 -6.38 7.65 22.19
CA THR A 229 -7.09 7.60 23.48
C THR A 229 -6.12 7.60 24.66
N SER A 230 -4.86 8.01 24.48
CA SER A 230 -3.87 8.10 25.55
C SER A 230 -3.88 9.41 26.35
N GLN A 231 -4.88 10.30 26.17
CA GLN A 231 -5.02 11.53 26.99
C GLN A 231 -6.31 11.62 27.83
N GLN A 232 -6.81 10.51 28.35
CA GLN A 232 -7.79 10.53 29.46
C GLN A 232 -7.37 9.59 30.60
N SER A 233 -6.20 9.84 31.19
CA SER A 233 -5.94 9.45 32.59
C SER A 233 -4.80 10.28 33.17
N SER A 234 -5.05 11.57 33.36
CA SER A 234 -4.40 12.30 34.45
C SER A 234 -5.48 13.12 35.12
N GLY A 235 -6.24 12.45 36.00
CA GLY A 235 -7.03 13.13 37.01
C GLY A 235 -6.06 13.78 37.99
N TYR A 236 -5.65 15.01 37.70
CA TYR A 236 -5.08 15.86 38.73
C TYR A 236 -6.27 16.47 39.49
N SER A 237 -6.54 15.91 40.66
CA SER A 237 -7.41 16.51 41.65
C SER A 237 -6.76 17.84 42.08
N GLU A 238 -7.46 18.94 41.84
CA GLU A 238 -7.26 20.15 42.66
C GLU A 238 -7.68 19.78 44.08
N ASP A 239 -6.71 19.74 45.00
CA ASP A 239 -6.84 20.21 46.39
C ASP A 239 -5.67 19.75 47.28
N LEU A 240 -5.12 20.72 48.03
CA LEU A 240 -4.36 20.62 49.29
C LEU A 240 -2.85 20.27 49.22
N ASN A 241 -1.98 21.28 49.37
CA ASN A 241 -1.48 21.69 50.70
C ASN A 241 -0.46 22.85 50.61
N GLU A 242 -0.79 23.95 51.30
CA GLU A 242 0.18 24.90 51.87
C GLU A 242 1.26 24.17 52.65
N ILE A 243 2.53 24.56 52.48
CA ILE A 243 3.52 24.53 53.55
C ILE A 243 4.43 25.77 53.40
N ASP A 244 4.34 26.66 54.38
CA ASP A 244 5.29 27.76 54.65
C ASP A 244 6.70 27.25 54.89
N TYR A 245 7.71 27.98 54.38
CA TYR A 245 8.91 28.42 55.11
C TYR A 245 9.54 29.64 54.42
#